data_AF-A0A9E3K7F7-F1
#
_entry.id   AF-A0A9E3K7F7-F1
#
_cell.length_a   1.000
_cell.length_b   1.000
_cell.length_c   1.000
_cell.angle_alpha   90.00
_cell.angle_beta   90.00
_cell.angle_gamma   90.00
#
_symmetry.space_group_name_H-M   'P 1'
#
loop_
_entity.id
_entity.type
_entity.pdbx_description
1 polymer ?
#
loop_
_entity_poly.entity_id
_entity_poly.type
_entity_poly.pdbx_seq_one_letter_code
_entity_poly.pdbx_strand_id
1 'polypeptide(L)'
;MVQSRTQFGYRRHPDQDRPGADLAEHPVVVVGAGPVGLSLAIDLAQRGQAVVLLDDADRIGEGSRAICFSKRSLEYWDRLG
;
A
#
# COMPACT_ATOMS: atom_id res chain seq x y z
N MET A 1 -11.35 7.63 -22.73
CA MET A 1 -10.75 6.35 -22.31
C MET A 1 -11.41 5.96 -20.99
N VAL A 2 -12.18 4.87 -20.96
CA VAL A 2 -12.86 4.40 -19.74
C VAL A 2 -11.81 3.74 -18.86
N GLN A 3 -11.58 4.26 -17.65
CA GLN A 3 -10.73 3.58 -16.66
C GLN A 3 -11.37 2.23 -16.31
N SER A 4 -10.59 1.16 -16.36
CA SER A 4 -11.07 -0.15 -15.88
C SER A 4 -11.33 -0.06 -14.37
N ARG A 5 -12.26 -0.87 -13.86
CA ARG A 5 -12.53 -0.99 -12.40
C ARG A 5 -11.32 -1.34 -11.53
N THR A 6 -10.18 -1.63 -12.15
CA THR A 6 -8.95 -2.09 -11.53
C THR A 6 -7.83 -1.04 -11.57
N GLN A 7 -8.05 0.09 -12.24
CA GLN A 7 -7.08 1.18 -12.33
C GLN A 7 -7.51 2.35 -11.44
N PHE A 8 -6.56 2.89 -10.69
CA PHE A 8 -6.74 4.05 -9.83
C PHE A 8 -6.40 5.32 -10.62
N GLY A 9 -7.24 6.34 -10.51
CA GLY A 9 -6.93 7.65 -11.10
C GLY A 9 -5.70 8.26 -10.43
N TYR A 10 -4.70 8.64 -11.22
CA TYR A 10 -3.55 9.37 -10.70
C TYR A 10 -4.00 10.71 -10.12
N ARG A 11 -3.65 10.95 -8.85
CA ARG A 11 -3.73 12.26 -8.22
C ARG A 11 -2.35 12.60 -7.69
N ARG A 12 -1.79 13.69 -8.19
CA ARG A 12 -0.51 14.21 -7.73
C ARG A 12 -0.58 14.55 -6.24
N HIS A 13 0.41 14.08 -5.49
CA HIS A 13 0.52 14.37 -4.06
C HIS A 13 1.38 15.63 -3.85
N PRO A 14 1.02 16.55 -2.93
CA PRO A 14 1.79 17.78 -2.68
C PRO A 14 3.26 17.55 -2.35
N ASP A 15 3.59 16.40 -1.74
CA ASP A 15 4.99 16.03 -1.44
C ASP A 15 5.88 15.92 -2.69
N GLN A 16 5.30 15.67 -3.86
CA GLN A 16 6.04 15.60 -5.14
C GLN A 16 6.45 16.98 -5.67
N ASP A 17 5.88 18.05 -5.14
CA ASP A 17 6.17 19.43 -5.56
C ASP A 17 7.13 20.12 -4.59
N ARG A 18 7.56 19.44 -3.53
CA ARG A 18 8.52 20.01 -2.57
C ARG A 18 9.92 20.07 -3.19
N PRO A 19 10.64 21.19 -3.01
CA PRO A 19 12.01 21.33 -3.52
C PRO A 19 12.97 20.39 -2.78
N GLY A 20 14.08 20.01 -3.42
CA GLY A 20 14.99 18.98 -2.89
C GLY A 20 15.67 19.29 -1.54
N ALA A 21 15.60 20.53 -1.06
CA ALA A 21 16.07 20.93 0.27
C ALA A 21 15.00 20.76 1.37
N ASP A 22 13.74 20.48 1.01
CA ASP A 22 12.58 20.35 1.90
C ASP A 22 11.78 19.08 1.54
N LEU A 23 12.44 17.93 1.54
CA LEU A 23 11.79 16.66 1.23
C LEU A 23 10.74 16.30 2.29
N ALA A 24 9.65 15.67 1.87
CA ALA A 24 8.64 15.19 2.80
C ALA A 24 9.19 14.02 3.63
N GLU A 25 9.24 14.22 4.94
CA GLU A 25 9.57 13.18 5.90
C GLU A 25 8.31 12.54 6.47
N HIS A 26 8.28 11.21 6.48
CA HIS A 26 7.19 10.41 7.04
C HIS A 26 7.76 9.44 8.08
N PRO A 27 7.09 9.23 9.23
CA PRO A 27 7.61 8.34 10.27
C PRO A 27 7.85 6.92 9.78
N VAL A 28 6.98 6.42 8.90
CA VAL A 28 7.13 5.12 8.24
C VAL A 28 6.72 5.23 6.77
N VAL A 29 7.56 4.70 5.90
CA VAL A 29 7.26 4.48 4.48
C VAL A 29 7.38 2.99 4.17
N VAL A 30 6.30 2.40 3.66
CA VAL A 30 6.28 1.01 3.16
C VAL A 30 6.29 1.07 1.63
N VAL A 31 7.22 0.35 1.00
CA VAL A 31 7.34 0.29 -0.47
C VAL A 31 6.89 -1.08 -0.95
N GLY A 32 5.85 -1.10 -1.79
CA GLY A 32 5.20 -2.28 -2.36
C GLY A 32 3.86 -2.60 -1.69
N ALA A 33 2.76 -2.43 -2.42
CA ALA A 33 1.40 -2.80 -2.07
C ALA A 33 1.06 -4.27 -2.42
N GLY A 34 2.05 -5.15 -2.30
CA GLY A 34 1.81 -6.60 -2.27
C GLY A 34 1.20 -7.06 -0.94
N PRO A 35 0.87 -8.36 -0.79
CA PRO A 35 0.23 -8.88 0.42
C PRO A 35 1.00 -8.55 1.71
N VAL A 36 2.34 -8.62 1.68
CA VAL A 36 3.18 -8.31 2.84
C VAL A 36 3.13 -6.82 3.20
N GLY A 37 3.32 -5.93 2.23
CA GLY A 37 3.35 -4.49 2.47
C GLY A 37 2.00 -3.93 2.89
N LEU A 38 0.91 -4.39 2.28
CA LEU A 38 -0.45 -4.06 2.71
C LEU A 38 -0.73 -4.53 4.13
N SER A 39 -0.36 -5.78 4.47
CA SER A 39 -0.55 -6.31 5.83
C SER A 39 0.21 -5.48 6.87
N LEU A 40 1.46 -5.11 6.57
CA LEU A 40 2.27 -4.28 7.45
C LEU A 40 1.68 -2.87 7.62
N ALA A 41 1.28 -2.24 6.51
CA ALA A 41 0.72 -0.90 6.54
C ALA A 41 -0.58 -0.84 7.35
N ILE A 42 -1.46 -1.84 7.20
CA ILE A 42 -2.72 -1.94 7.97
C ILE A 42 -2.42 -2.18 9.45
N ASP A 43 -1.53 -3.13 9.80
CA ASP A 43 -1.19 -3.41 11.21
C ASP A 43 -0.59 -2.17 11.91
N LEU A 44 0.30 -1.44 11.23
CA LEU A 44 0.87 -0.21 11.76
C LEU A 44 -0.18 0.90 11.90
N ALA A 45 -1.05 1.08 10.92
CA ALA A 45 -2.13 2.06 10.97
C ALA A 45 -3.12 1.78 12.12
N GLN A 46 -3.48 0.51 12.34
CA GLN A 46 -4.33 0.10 13.47
C GLN A 46 -3.68 0.33 14.84
N ARG A 47 -2.34 0.34 14.90
CA ARG A 47 -1.56 0.70 16.10
C ARG A 47 -1.35 2.22 16.23
N GLY A 48 -2.02 3.02 15.41
CA GLY A 48 -1.94 4.49 15.45
C GLY A 48 -0.65 5.07 14.85
N GLN A 49 0.11 4.29 14.07
CA GLN A 49 1.30 4.80 13.40
C GLN A 49 0.92 5.49 12.08
N ALA A 50 1.53 6.65 11.82
CA ALA A 50 1.41 7.32 10.54
C ALA A 50 2.30 6.60 9.50
N VAL A 51 1.66 6.01 8.48
CA VAL A 51 2.32 5.20 7.45
C VAL A 51 1.95 5.72 6.07
N VAL A 52 2.96 5.88 5.22
CA VAL A 52 2.78 6.06 3.77
C VAL A 52 3.10 4.74 3.07
N LEU A 53 2.16 4.23 2.27
CA LEU A 53 2.38 3.08 1.38
C LEU A 53 2.58 3.59 -0.04
N LEU A 54 3.67 3.18 -0.68
CA LEU A 54 3.98 3.50 -2.07
C LEU A 54 3.96 2.22 -2.90
N ASP A 55 3.36 2.28 -4.09
CA ASP A 55 3.48 1.24 -5.12
C ASP A 55 3.66 1.92 -6.48
N ASP A 56 4.38 1.28 -7.38
CA ASP A 56 4.63 1.76 -8.73
C ASP A 56 3.41 1.53 -9.64
N ALA A 57 2.58 0.53 -9.33
CA ALA A 57 1.38 0.22 -10.08
C ALA A 57 0.21 1.10 -9.65
N ASP A 58 -0.42 1.73 -10.64
CA ASP A 58 -1.71 2.42 -10.52
C ASP A 58 -2.90 1.46 -10.68
N ARG A 59 -2.69 0.15 -10.59
CA ARG A 59 -3.72 -0.85 -10.82
C ARG A 59 -3.59 -2.07 -9.92
N ILE A 60 -4.71 -2.74 -9.72
CA ILE A 60 -4.72 -4.09 -9.13
C ILE A 60 -3.95 -5.03 -10.07
N GLY A 61 -3.06 -5.84 -9.51
CA GLY A 61 -2.23 -6.78 -10.25
C GLY A 61 -3.03 -7.70 -11.18
N GLU A 62 -2.43 -8.04 -12.32
CA GLU A 62 -3.04 -8.91 -13.32
C GLU A 62 -2.87 -10.39 -12.95
N GLY A 63 -4.01 -11.05 -12.72
CA GLY A 63 -4.05 -12.47 -12.34
C GLY A 63 -3.59 -12.73 -10.90
N SER A 64 -3.88 -13.94 -10.41
CA SER A 64 -3.42 -14.35 -9.08
C SER A 64 -2.02 -14.94 -9.16
N ARG A 65 -1.10 -14.41 -8.34
CA ARG A 65 0.24 -14.98 -8.10
C ARG A 65 0.30 -15.79 -6.80
N ALA A 66 -0.77 -15.74 -5.99
CA ALA A 66 -0.93 -16.54 -4.79
C ALA A 66 -1.96 -17.65 -5.04
N ILE A 67 -1.76 -18.82 -4.41
CA ILE A 67 -2.66 -19.97 -4.56
C ILE A 67 -3.12 -20.46 -3.19
N CYS A 68 -2.17 -20.71 -2.28
CA CYS A 68 -2.45 -21.16 -0.92
C CYS A 68 -1.82 -20.21 0.09
N PHE A 69 -2.57 -19.91 1.15
CA PHE A 69 -2.07 -19.23 2.32
C PHE A 69 -1.97 -20.19 3.49
N SER A 70 -0.94 -20.03 4.31
CA SER A 70 -0.84 -20.80 5.55
C SER A 70 -1.97 -20.42 6.49
N LYS A 71 -2.41 -21.36 7.35
CA LYS A 71 -3.37 -21.06 8.43
C LYS A 71 -2.96 -19.81 9.22
N ARG A 72 -1.66 -19.69 9.51
CA ARG A 72 -1.13 -18.57 10.30
C ARG A 72 -1.28 -17.23 9.60
N SER A 73 -1.09 -17.18 8.28
CA SER A 73 -1.32 -15.95 7.50
C SER A 73 -2.78 -15.52 7.55
N LEU A 74 -3.70 -16.49 7.47
CA LEU A 74 -5.14 -16.23 7.58
C LEU A 74 -5.53 -15.73 8.99
N GLU A 75 -4.97 -16.31 10.06
CA GLU A 75 -5.17 -15.82 11.44
C GLU A 75 -4.68 -14.37 11.61
N TYR A 76 -3.59 -13.98 10.93
CA TYR A 76 -3.12 -12.59 10.98
C TYR A 76 -4.06 -11.66 10.23
N TRP A 77 -4.56 -12.05 9.06
CA TRP A 77 -5.50 -11.21 8.30
C TRP A 77 -6.86 -11.09 8.99
N ASP A 78 -7.36 -12.16 9.60
CA ASP A 78 -8.58 -12.12 10.42
C ASP A 78 -8.49 -11.08 11.55
N ARG A 79 -7.32 -10.97 12.20
CA ARG A 79 -7.08 -9.92 13.21
C ARG A 79 -7.04 -8.51 12.62
N LEU A 80 -6.64 -8.35 11.37
CA LEU A 80 -6.56 -7.06 10.69
C LEU A 80 -7.92 -6.60 10.14
N GLY A 81 -8.94 -7.47 10.12
CA GLY A 81 -10.28 -7.18 9.56
C GLY A 81 -10.32 -7.31 8.04
#